data_AF-D5QGR3-F1
#
_entry.id   AF-D5QGR3-F1
#
_cell.length_a   1.000
_cell.length_b   1.000
_cell.length_c   1.000
_cell.angle_alpha   90.00
_cell.angle_beta   90.00
_cell.angle_gamma   90.00
#
_symmetry.space_group_name_H-M   'P 1'
#
loop_
_entity.id
_entity.type
_entity.pdbx_description
1 polymer ?
#
loop_
_entity_poly.entity_id
_entity_poly.type
_entity_poly.pdbx_seq_one_letter_code
_entity_poly.pdbx_strand_id
1 'polypeptide(L)' 'MKQHKVMLGERVLYQAAQLSHAQRFAAARRAEGLDCHVVPDTTTRTKRVRINALTGKPYSGRMPEG' A
#
# COMPACT_ATOMS: atom_id res chain seq x y z
N MET A 1 -0.95 7.73 -0.24
CA MET A 1 -0.09 6.82 0.55
C MET A 1 -0.73 5.46 0.44
N LYS A 2 0.04 4.38 0.21
CA LYS A 2 -0.56 3.04 0.20
C LYS A 2 -1.01 2.71 1.63
N GLN A 3 -2.26 2.35 1.83
CA GLN A 3 -2.81 2.10 3.17
C GLN A 3 -3.46 0.71 3.24
N HIS A 4 -2.70 -0.28 3.68
CA HIS A 4 -3.20 -1.63 3.92
C HIS A 4 -4.13 -1.63 5.13
N LYS A 5 -5.29 -2.28 5.01
CA LYS A 5 -6.29 -2.32 6.08
C LYS A 5 -6.43 -3.74 6.60
N VAL A 6 -6.68 -3.89 7.90
CA VAL A 6 -7.13 -5.14 8.50
C VAL A 6 -8.61 -4.98 8.81
N MET A 7 -9.41 -5.87 8.26
CA MET A 7 -10.85 -5.91 8.40
C MET A 7 -11.24 -7.01 9.38
N LEU A 8 -12.30 -6.78 10.14
CA LEU A 8 -13.02 -7.79 10.93
C LEU A 8 -14.48 -7.70 10.53
N GLY A 9 -14.94 -8.68 9.74
CA GLY A 9 -16.20 -8.57 9.01
C GLY A 9 -16.21 -7.30 8.15
N GLU A 10 -17.16 -6.40 8.42
CA GLU A 10 -17.36 -5.14 7.68
C GLU A 10 -16.63 -3.94 8.31
N ARG A 11 -15.96 -4.13 9.46
CA ARG A 11 -15.31 -3.03 10.19
C ARG A 11 -13.81 -3.00 9.97
N VAL A 12 -13.25 -1.80 9.76
CA VAL A 12 -11.80 -1.58 9.71
C VAL A 12 -11.28 -1.59 11.15
N LEU A 13 -10.37 -2.52 11.44
CA LEU A 13 -9.79 -2.71 12.78
C LEU A 13 -8.41 -2.07 12.88
N TYR A 14 -7.64 -2.08 11.79
CA TYR A 14 -6.29 -1.51 11.76
C TYR A 14 -5.92 -1.01 10.37
N GLN A 15 -5.11 0.04 10.27
CA GLN A 15 -4.59 0.56 9.00
C GLN A 15 -3.09 0.79 9.11
N ALA A 16 -2.33 0.27 8.14
CA ALA A 16 -0.87 0.38 8.10
C ALA A 16 -0.38 0.82 6.72
N ALA A 17 0.71 1.58 6.71
CA ALA A 17 1.36 1.98 5.47
C ALA A 17 2.14 0.83 4.79
N GLN A 18 2.46 -0.23 5.54
CA GLN A 18 3.21 -1.39 5.07
C GLN A 18 2.39 -2.68 5.22
N LEU A 19 2.40 -3.51 4.17
CA LEU A 19 1.67 -4.78 4.14
C LEU A 19 2.09 -5.72 5.27
N SER A 20 3.39 -5.82 5.53
CA SER A 20 3.95 -6.71 6.56
C SER A 20 3.41 -6.39 7.95
N HIS A 21 3.14 -5.12 8.25
CA HIS A 21 2.59 -4.70 9.53
C HIS A 21 1.12 -5.12 9.68
N ALA A 22 0.33 -4.91 8.63
CA ALA A 22 -1.07 -5.37 8.59
C ALA A 22 -1.17 -6.91 8.71
N GLN A 23 -0.26 -7.65 8.07
CA GLN A 23 -0.20 -9.12 8.16
C GLN A 23 0.14 -9.60 9.56
N ARG A 24 1.16 -9.03 10.22
CA ARG A 24 1.52 -9.38 11.60
C ARG A 24 0.37 -9.13 12.56
N PHE A 25 -0.33 -8.00 12.40
CA PHE A 25 -1.48 -7.67 13.23
C PHE A 25 -2.63 -8.67 13.03
N ALA A 26 -2.99 -8.99 11.78
CA ALA A 26 -4.03 -9.97 11.50
C ALA A 26 -3.67 -11.37 12.01
N ALA A 27 -2.40 -11.79 11.89
CA ALA A 27 -1.94 -13.07 12.42
C ALA A 27 -2.07 -13.16 13.95
N ALA A 28 -1.68 -12.10 14.67
CA ALA A 28 -1.84 -12.04 16.12
C ALA A 28 -3.33 -12.12 16.53
N ARG A 29 -4.19 -11.34 15.86
CA ARG A 29 -5.63 -11.34 16.13
C ARG A 29 -6.31 -12.68 15.79
N ARG A 30 -5.90 -13.34 14.71
CA ARG A 30 -6.36 -14.71 14.40
C ARG A 30 -5.95 -15.72 15.45
N ALA A 31 -4.75 -15.60 16.01
CA ALA A 31 -4.31 -16.47 17.11
C ALA A 31 -5.14 -16.26 18.39
N GLU A 32 -5.71 -15.06 18.58
CA GLU A 32 -6.66 -14.75 19.65
C GLU A 32 -8.11 -15.22 19.32
N GLY A 33 -8.34 -15.82 18.15
CA GLY A 33 -9.65 -16.33 17.71
C GLY A 33 -10.52 -15.31 16.95
N LEU A 34 -9.97 -14.17 16.52
CA LEU A 34 -10.69 -13.15 15.76
C LEU A 34 -10.55 -13.40 14.25
N ASP A 35 -11.69 -13.57 13.56
CA ASP A 35 -11.74 -13.79 12.10
C ASP A 35 -11.49 -12.49 11.31
N CYS A 36 -10.24 -12.03 11.34
CA CYS A 36 -9.82 -10.83 10.64
C CYS A 36 -9.04 -11.16 9.37
N HIS A 37 -9.05 -10.26 8.39
CA HIS A 37 -8.33 -10.41 7.13
C HIS A 37 -7.67 -9.10 6.69
N VAL A 38 -6.55 -9.21 5.98
CA VAL A 38 -5.83 -8.05 5.45
C VAL A 38 -6.34 -7.74 4.05
N VAL A 39 -6.79 -6.51 3.85
CA VAL A 39 -7.07 -5.93 2.55
C VAL A 39 -5.86 -5.08 2.14
N PRO A 40 -4.99 -5.59 1.26
CA PRO A 40 -3.87 -4.82 0.75
C PRO A 40 -4.38 -3.68 -0.12
N ASP A 41 -3.91 -2.47 0.12
CA ASP A 41 -4.15 -1.37 -0.81
C ASP A 41 -3.30 -1.58 -2.06
N THR A 42 -3.97 -2.08 -3.09
CA THR A 42 -3.43 -2.25 -4.45
C THR A 42 -3.54 -0.98 -5.28
N THR A 43 -3.91 0.16 -4.66
CA THR A 43 -3.87 1.48 -5.28
C THR A 43 -2.45 1.75 -5.74
N THR A 44 -2.21 1.39 -6.99
CA THR A 44 -0.96 1.65 -7.68
C THR A 44 -1.05 3.12 -7.98
N ARG A 45 -0.42 3.95 -7.15
CA ARG A 45 -0.31 5.39 -7.40
C ARG A 45 0.41 5.53 -8.73
N THR A 46 -0.35 5.62 -9.83
CA THR A 46 0.16 5.89 -11.17
C THR A 46 0.96 7.17 -11.04
N LYS A 47 2.29 7.04 -11.00
CA LYS A 47 3.17 8.21 -11.04
C LYS A 47 2.86 8.87 -12.38
N ARG A 48 2.09 9.97 -12.35
CA ARG A 48 1.93 10.82 -13.53
C ARG A 48 3.32 11.32 -13.88
N VAL A 49 3.90 10.72 -14.91
CA VAL A 49 5.19 11.14 -15.46
C VAL A 49 4.97 12.56 -15.97
N ARG A 50 5.61 13.53 -15.33
CA ARG A 50 5.55 14.92 -15.80
C ARG A 50 6.42 14.99 -17.06
N ILE A 51 5.81 15.33 -18.19
CA ILE A 51 6.53 15.60 -19.43
C ILE A 51 7.01 17.05 -19.41
N ASN A 52 8.26 17.28 -19.76
CA ASN A 52 8.80 18.61 -19.95
C ASN A 52 8.23 19.20 -21.25
N ALA A 53 7.50 20.31 -21.16
CA ALA A 53 6.88 20.97 -22.30
C ALA A 53 7.91 21.54 -23.31
N LEU A 54 9.14 21.84 -22.88
CA LEU A 54 10.19 22.42 -23.73
C LEU A 54 10.99 21.35 -24.49
N THR A 55 11.07 20.12 -23.97
CA THR A 55 11.92 19.06 -24.56
C THR A 55 11.14 17.82 -24.97
N GLY A 56 9.85 17.72 -24.63
CA GLY A 56 9.00 16.57 -24.88
C GLY A 56 9.38 15.30 -24.09
N LYS A 57 10.41 15.38 -23.23
CA LYS A 57 10.96 14.23 -22.51
C LYS A 57 10.34 14.13 -21.11
N PRO A 58 10.18 12.91 -20.56
CA PRO A 58 9.75 12.74 -19.18
C PRO A 58 10.81 13.30 -18.23
N TYR A 59 10.39 14.03 -17.19
CA TYR A 59 11.25 14.31 -16.04
C TYR A 59 11.55 12.98 -15.34
N SER A 60 12.70 12.39 -15.66
CA SER A 60 13.19 11.18 -15.03
C SER A 60 13.53 11.47 -13.57
N GLY A 61 12.57 11.25 -12.67
CA GLY A 61 12.85 11.13 -11.25
C GLY A 61 13.61 9.82 -11.00
N ARG A 62 14.95 9.93 -10.96
CA ARG A 62 15.98 8.89 -10.78
C ARG A 62 16.04 7.83 -11.89
N MET A 63 17.14 7.89 -12.65
CA MET A 63 17.69 6.74 -13.36
C MET A 63 17.99 5.64 -12.32
N PRO A 64 17.69 4.35 -12.59
CA PRO A 64 18.37 3.29 -11.85
C PRO A 64 19.84 3.34 -12.29
N GLU A 65 20.72 3.71 -11.37
CA GLU A 65 22.15 3.48 -11.54
C GLU A 65 22.37 1.96 -11.60
N GLY A 66 23.17 1.53 -12.58
CA GLY A 66 23.61 0.14 -12.74
C GLY A 66 24.66 -0.26 -11.72
#